data_AF-A0A962QFF8-F1
#
_entry.id   AF-A0A962QFF8-F1
#
_cell.length_a   1.000
_cell.length_b   1.000
_cell.length_c   1.000
_cell.angle_alpha   90.00
_cell.angle_beta   90.00
_cell.angle_gamma   90.00
#
_symmetry.space_group_name_H-M   'P 1'
#
loop_
_entity.id
_entity.type
_entity.pdbx_description
1 polymer ?
#
loop_
_entity_poly.entity_id
_entity_poly.type
_entity_poly.pdbx_seq_one_letter_code
_entity_poly.pdbx_strand_id
1 'polypeptide(L)'
;VKYLGPYFDIHCGGQDHIPVHHTNEIAQTQGCHHTRLANFWLHGYFLQVDEAKMAKSSGEFLRVQSLIDRGYDPLAYRYLCLTAHYRKELNFTWESLDAATTALGRLRAAAYEWGEPGTVDNAYLERFTEAVNDDLNTARGLAVGWELLKSELPDSVKKATLLQFDRVLGLRLAEWQPAAVTIPDEVLEKVRQREQARADKRWQDADTLRAEVDALGYEIKDTPTGSQVKPKS
;
A
#
# COMPACT_ATOMS: atom_id res chain seq x y z
N VAL A 1 5.12 2.65 36.47
CA VAL A 1 6.39 2.63 37.24
C VAL A 1 7.38 1.56 36.82
N LYS A 2 7.03 0.27 36.87
CA LYS A 2 8.00 -0.84 36.71
C LYS A 2 8.91 -0.72 35.47
N TYR A 3 8.37 -0.28 34.34
CA TYR A 3 9.09 -0.29 33.05
C TYR A 3 9.56 1.09 32.59
N LEU A 4 8.72 2.12 32.70
CA LEU A 4 9.01 3.47 32.20
C LEU A 4 9.16 4.51 33.32
N GLY A 5 9.24 4.07 34.57
CA GLY A 5 9.23 4.97 35.73
C GLY A 5 7.85 5.56 36.02
N PRO A 6 7.78 6.51 36.98
CA PRO A 6 6.56 7.23 37.35
C PRO A 6 6.22 8.38 36.38
N TYR A 7 7.11 8.68 35.44
CA TYR A 7 6.98 9.72 34.44
C TYR A 7 7.73 9.31 33.16
N PHE A 8 7.11 9.49 32.00
CA PHE A 8 7.69 9.20 30.69
C PHE A 8 7.20 10.18 29.61
N ASP A 9 7.63 10.00 28.36
CA ASP A 9 7.42 10.99 27.31
C ASP A 9 6.04 10.92 26.65
N ILE A 10 5.68 9.79 26.06
CA ILE A 10 4.49 9.66 25.21
C ILE A 10 3.59 8.51 25.68
N HIS A 11 2.31 8.81 25.91
CA HIS A 11 1.26 7.82 26.19
C HIS A 11 0.24 7.80 25.06
N CYS A 12 -0.04 6.62 24.49
CA CYS A 12 -0.97 6.46 23.38
C CYS A 12 -2.27 5.75 23.80
N GLY A 13 -3.38 6.03 23.11
CA GLY A 13 -4.63 5.30 23.28
C GLY A 13 -5.64 5.56 22.17
N GLY A 14 -6.83 4.99 22.28
CA GLY A 14 -7.98 5.39 21.47
C GLY A 14 -8.66 6.64 22.04
N GLN A 15 -9.43 7.36 21.23
CA GLN A 15 -10.18 8.54 21.71
C GLN A 15 -11.17 8.22 22.85
N ASP A 16 -11.64 6.98 22.95
CA ASP A 16 -12.49 6.47 24.03
C ASP A 16 -11.78 6.32 25.37
N HIS A 17 -10.45 6.23 25.37
CA HIS A 17 -9.70 6.19 26.61
C HIS A 17 -9.63 7.56 27.29
N ILE A 18 -9.88 8.66 26.56
CA ILE A 18 -9.76 10.04 27.06
C ILE A 18 -10.62 10.28 28.32
N PRO A 19 -11.96 10.08 28.30
CA PRO A 19 -12.80 10.54 29.39
C PRO A 19 -12.67 9.75 30.69
N VAL A 20 -12.31 8.46 30.64
CA VAL A 20 -12.34 7.56 31.80
C VAL A 20 -10.99 6.89 32.05
N HIS A 21 -10.45 6.16 31.07
CA HIS A 21 -9.29 5.32 31.32
C HIS A 21 -8.03 6.15 31.61
N HIS A 22 -7.66 7.07 30.71
CA HIS A 22 -6.46 7.88 30.87
C HIS A 22 -6.61 8.95 31.98
N THR A 23 -7.80 9.49 32.20
CA THR A 23 -8.06 10.38 33.35
C THR A 23 -7.86 9.66 34.67
N ASN A 24 -8.27 8.38 34.78
CA ASN A 24 -8.00 7.55 35.95
C ASN A 24 -6.50 7.29 36.12
N GLU A 25 -5.76 6.98 35.05
CA GLU A 25 -4.31 6.78 35.13
C GLU A 25 -3.56 8.04 35.59
N ILE A 26 -3.96 9.20 35.10
CA ILE A 26 -3.43 10.50 35.53
C ILE A 26 -3.69 10.69 37.03
N ALA A 27 -4.93 10.48 37.48
CA ALA A 27 -5.31 10.65 38.88
C ALA A 27 -4.55 9.68 39.81
N GLN A 28 -4.43 8.42 39.41
CA GLN A 28 -3.67 7.41 40.16
C GLN A 28 -2.19 7.78 40.27
N THR A 29 -1.59 8.23 39.17
CA THR A 29 -0.18 8.61 39.14
C THR A 29 0.08 9.86 39.97
N GLN A 30 -0.75 10.90 39.83
CA GLN A 30 -0.63 12.13 40.61
C GLN A 30 -0.87 11.87 42.11
N GLY A 31 -1.83 11.00 42.44
CA GLY A 31 -2.12 10.63 43.82
C GLY A 31 -0.99 9.83 44.48
N CYS A 32 -0.38 8.89 43.76
CA CYS A 32 0.65 8.00 44.32
C CYS A 32 2.08 8.59 44.24
N HIS A 33 2.38 9.33 43.18
CA HIS A 33 3.75 9.76 42.84
C HIS A 33 3.93 11.27 42.80
N HIS A 34 2.86 12.04 42.99
CA HIS A 34 2.90 13.52 43.01
C HIS A 34 3.56 14.13 41.76
N THR A 35 3.42 13.45 40.62
CA THR A 35 3.96 13.87 39.33
C THR A 35 2.97 13.56 38.21
N ARG A 36 3.17 14.18 37.03
CA ARG A 36 2.45 13.81 35.80
C ARG A 36 2.96 12.48 35.28
N LEU A 37 2.08 11.68 34.66
CA LEU A 37 2.45 10.37 34.09
C LEU A 37 3.21 10.49 32.77
N ALA A 38 2.75 11.36 31.86
CA ALA A 38 3.35 11.54 30.54
C ALA A 38 3.38 13.02 30.10
N ASN A 39 4.29 13.38 29.18
CA ASN A 39 4.33 14.71 28.55
C ASN A 39 3.26 14.88 27.47
N PHE A 40 3.17 13.89 26.59
CA PHE A 40 2.31 13.93 25.41
C PHE A 40 1.35 12.76 25.44
N TRP A 41 0.10 13.05 25.11
CA TRP A 41 -0.96 12.06 24.98
C TRP A 41 -1.44 12.05 23.54
N LEU A 42 -1.29 10.90 22.87
CA LEU A 42 -1.66 10.73 21.46
C LEU A 42 -2.85 9.79 21.37
N HIS A 43 -3.95 10.27 20.78
CA HIS A 43 -5.19 9.51 20.69
C HIS A 43 -5.60 9.27 19.24
N GLY A 44 -5.70 7.99 18.86
CA GLY A 44 -6.25 7.56 17.58
C GLY A 44 -7.77 7.66 17.57
N TYR A 45 -8.32 8.21 16.50
CA TYR A 45 -9.75 8.33 16.29
C TYR A 45 -10.32 7.05 15.70
N PHE A 46 -11.64 6.85 15.83
CA PHE A 46 -12.26 5.58 15.48
C PHE A 46 -12.25 5.29 13.98
N LEU A 47 -12.12 4.00 13.69
CA LEU A 47 -12.58 3.43 12.44
C LEU A 47 -14.10 3.29 12.51
N GLN A 48 -14.80 3.98 11.63
CA GLN A 48 -16.26 3.91 11.51
C GLN A 48 -16.60 2.86 10.45
N VAL A 49 -17.53 1.97 10.79
CA VAL A 49 -18.04 0.95 9.88
C VAL A 49 -19.53 1.15 9.77
N ASP A 50 -20.07 1.25 8.56
CA ASP A 50 -21.51 1.42 8.36
C ASP A 50 -22.25 0.11 8.72
N GLU A 51 -22.68 0.01 9.98
CA GLU A 51 -23.29 -1.18 10.58
C GLU A 51 -24.51 -1.67 9.77
N ALA A 52 -25.29 -0.75 9.19
CA ALA A 52 -26.51 -1.08 8.45
C ALA A 52 -26.24 -1.83 7.14
N LYS A 53 -25.11 -1.57 6.47
CA LYS A 53 -24.70 -2.28 5.24
C LYS A 53 -23.95 -3.58 5.56
N MET A 54 -23.11 -3.59 6.58
CA MET A 54 -22.31 -4.77 6.94
C MET A 54 -23.16 -5.87 7.60
N ALA A 55 -24.05 -5.51 8.54
CA ALA A 55 -24.91 -6.46 9.25
C ALA A 55 -25.93 -7.15 8.33
N LYS A 56 -26.35 -6.51 7.23
CA LYS A 56 -27.25 -7.11 6.23
C LYS A 56 -26.59 -8.20 5.37
N SER A 57 -25.25 -8.28 5.34
CA SER A 57 -24.54 -9.14 4.39
C SER A 57 -24.01 -10.46 4.96
N SER A 58 -23.68 -10.57 6.27
CA SER A 58 -23.15 -11.85 6.79
C SER A 58 -23.12 -12.04 8.31
N GLY A 59 -23.39 -11.03 9.13
CA GLY A 59 -23.11 -11.11 10.59
C GLY A 59 -21.61 -11.23 10.92
N GLU A 60 -20.73 -11.09 9.94
CA GLU A 60 -19.28 -11.04 10.16
C GLU A 60 -18.85 -9.71 10.76
N PHE A 61 -18.13 -9.79 11.87
CA PHE A 61 -17.38 -8.68 12.41
C PHE A 61 -16.15 -8.41 11.52
N LEU A 62 -15.85 -7.14 11.24
CA LEU A 62 -14.68 -6.76 10.45
C LEU A 62 -13.39 -7.17 11.19
N ARG A 63 -12.73 -8.22 10.69
CA ARG A 63 -11.42 -8.68 11.17
C ARG A 63 -10.42 -8.64 10.02
N VAL A 64 -9.14 -8.61 10.34
CA VAL A 64 -8.07 -8.80 9.34
C VAL A 64 -8.28 -10.11 8.57
N GLN A 65 -8.69 -11.18 9.25
CA GLN A 65 -9.00 -12.47 8.60
C GLN A 65 -10.12 -12.34 7.57
N SER A 66 -11.18 -11.57 7.85
CA SER A 66 -12.27 -11.34 6.90
C SER A 66 -11.81 -10.62 5.63
N LEU A 67 -10.76 -9.80 5.72
CA LEU A 67 -10.13 -9.20 4.52
C LEU A 67 -9.40 -10.26 3.71
N ILE A 68 -8.61 -11.10 4.37
CA ILE A 68 -7.84 -12.19 3.76
C ILE A 68 -8.77 -13.20 3.08
N ASP A 69 -9.83 -13.62 3.76
CA ASP A 69 -10.80 -14.59 3.25
C ASP A 69 -11.53 -14.06 2.00
N ARG A 70 -11.63 -12.74 1.85
CA ARG A 70 -12.18 -12.06 0.66
C ARG A 70 -11.14 -11.81 -0.43
N GLY A 71 -9.90 -12.25 -0.25
CA GLY A 71 -8.82 -12.14 -1.22
C GLY A 71 -8.04 -10.82 -1.18
N TYR A 72 -8.24 -9.98 -0.16
CA TYR A 72 -7.45 -8.76 0.00
C TYR A 72 -6.08 -9.05 0.62
N ASP A 73 -5.06 -8.35 0.11
CA ASP A 73 -3.79 -8.22 0.82
C ASP A 73 -4.01 -7.37 2.10
N PRO A 74 -3.64 -7.85 3.30
CA PRO A 74 -3.71 -7.07 4.54
C PRO A 74 -3.01 -5.71 4.47
N LEU A 75 -1.98 -5.56 3.62
CA LEU A 75 -1.30 -4.28 3.42
C LEU A 75 -2.17 -3.26 2.69
N ALA A 76 -3.24 -3.66 1.99
CA ALA A 76 -4.24 -2.73 1.47
C ALA A 76 -4.99 -2.02 2.61
N TYR A 77 -5.31 -2.71 3.70
CA TYR A 77 -5.88 -2.08 4.89
C TYR A 77 -4.88 -1.14 5.57
N ARG A 78 -3.61 -1.53 5.65
CA ARG A 78 -2.54 -0.62 6.13
C ARG A 78 -2.47 0.64 5.28
N TYR A 79 -2.49 0.51 3.96
CA TYR A 79 -2.51 1.65 3.03
C TYR A 79 -3.73 2.54 3.27
N LEU A 80 -4.92 1.94 3.44
CA LEU A 80 -6.14 2.67 3.76
C LEU A 80 -5.97 3.50 5.05
N CYS A 81 -5.42 2.92 6.13
CA CYS A 81 -5.16 3.66 7.36
C CYS A 81 -4.20 4.84 7.16
N LEU A 82 -3.17 4.70 6.32
CA LEU A 82 -2.21 5.77 6.01
C LEU A 82 -2.81 6.90 5.17
N THR A 83 -3.98 6.69 4.56
CA THR A 83 -4.67 7.75 3.79
C THR A 83 -5.40 8.77 4.67
N ALA A 84 -5.51 8.51 5.98
CA ALA A 84 -6.15 9.39 6.93
C ALA A 84 -5.20 9.78 8.07
N HIS A 85 -5.37 11.00 8.57
CA HIS A 85 -4.66 11.45 9.77
C HIS A 85 -5.19 10.71 10.99
N TYR A 86 -4.32 10.25 11.91
CA TYR A 86 -4.73 9.43 13.05
C TYR A 86 -5.75 10.11 13.99
N ARG A 87 -5.80 11.45 13.98
CA ARG A 87 -6.78 12.29 14.70
C ARG A 87 -8.07 12.58 13.92
N LYS A 88 -8.38 11.78 12.90
CA LYS A 88 -9.62 11.86 12.12
C LYS A 88 -10.28 10.50 12.10
N GLU A 89 -11.60 10.50 12.16
CA GLU A 89 -12.35 9.27 11.94
C GLU A 89 -12.12 8.77 10.51
N LEU A 90 -11.94 7.45 10.38
CA LEU A 90 -11.76 6.80 9.10
C LEU A 90 -12.97 5.92 8.81
N ASN A 91 -13.70 6.25 7.75
CA ASN A 91 -14.84 5.44 7.30
C ASN A 91 -14.33 4.26 6.47
N PHE A 92 -14.54 3.05 6.98
CA PHE A 92 -14.28 1.82 6.25
C PHE A 92 -15.48 1.46 5.36
N THR A 93 -15.21 1.26 4.07
CA THR A 93 -16.12 0.59 3.15
C THR A 93 -15.32 -0.35 2.27
N TRP A 94 -15.97 -1.32 1.63
CA TRP A 94 -15.28 -2.21 0.69
C TRP A 94 -14.75 -1.44 -0.51
N GLU A 95 -15.48 -0.42 -0.96
CA GLU A 95 -15.05 0.46 -2.04
C GLU A 95 -13.80 1.28 -1.68
N SER A 96 -13.67 1.72 -0.42
CA SER A 96 -12.46 2.42 0.02
C SER A 96 -11.25 1.46 0.11
N LEU A 97 -11.49 0.20 0.48
CA LEU A 97 -10.45 -0.84 0.47
C LEU A 97 -10.05 -1.24 -0.96
N ASP A 98 -10.98 -1.28 -1.92
CA ASP A 98 -10.69 -1.51 -3.34
C ASP A 98 -9.82 -0.40 -3.93
N ALA A 99 -10.15 0.85 -3.59
CA ALA A 99 -9.36 2.00 -3.98
C ALA A 99 -7.94 1.94 -3.38
N ALA A 100 -7.82 1.58 -2.10
CA ALA A 100 -6.53 1.39 -1.43
C ALA A 100 -5.72 0.26 -2.06
N THR A 101 -6.36 -0.87 -2.40
CA THR A 101 -5.74 -2.00 -3.09
C THR A 101 -5.17 -1.57 -4.45
N THR A 102 -5.96 -0.83 -5.22
CA THR A 102 -5.55 -0.31 -6.53
C THR A 102 -4.36 0.65 -6.41
N ALA A 103 -4.42 1.57 -5.44
CA ALA A 103 -3.38 2.56 -5.20
C ALA A 103 -2.06 1.91 -4.74
N LEU A 104 -2.14 0.96 -3.81
CA LEU A 104 -0.99 0.17 -3.36
C LEU A 104 -0.39 -0.66 -4.51
N GLY A 105 -1.22 -1.30 -5.33
CA GLY A 105 -0.78 -2.08 -6.49
C GLY A 105 0.01 -1.22 -7.49
N ARG A 106 -0.44 0.01 -7.76
CA ARG A 106 0.27 0.96 -8.62
C ARG A 106 1.63 1.38 -8.05
N LEU A 107 1.72 1.66 -6.75
CA LEU A 107 3.00 1.99 -6.10
C LEU A 107 4.00 0.85 -6.19
N ARG A 108 3.53 -0.38 -5.92
CA ARG A 108 4.33 -1.59 -5.99
C ARG A 108 4.81 -1.89 -7.41
N ALA A 109 3.90 -1.81 -8.40
CA ALA A 109 4.24 -2.00 -9.80
C ALA A 109 5.32 -1.00 -10.25
N ALA A 110 5.16 0.29 -9.93
CA ALA A 110 6.17 1.31 -10.24
C ALA A 110 7.52 0.99 -9.59
N ALA A 111 7.54 0.68 -8.28
CA ALA A 111 8.76 0.33 -7.56
C ALA A 111 9.46 -0.92 -8.15
N TYR A 112 8.68 -1.90 -8.60
CA TYR A 112 9.21 -3.11 -9.24
C TYR A 112 9.81 -2.82 -10.62
N GLU A 113 9.11 -2.06 -11.47
CA GLU A 113 9.52 -1.76 -12.85
C GLU A 113 10.79 -0.92 -12.95
N TRP A 114 11.09 -0.09 -11.96
CA TRP A 114 12.24 0.83 -11.96
C TRP A 114 13.63 0.18 -11.80
N GLY A 115 13.73 -1.16 -11.79
CA GLY A 115 15.02 -1.86 -11.75
C GLY A 115 15.76 -1.68 -10.43
N GLU A 116 17.08 -1.53 -10.43
CA GLU A 116 17.87 -1.39 -9.20
C GLU A 116 17.80 0.04 -8.62
N PRO A 117 17.70 0.19 -7.29
CA PRO A 117 17.69 1.51 -6.66
C PRO A 117 19.05 2.21 -6.81
N GLY A 118 19.00 3.50 -7.16
CA GLY A 118 20.16 4.38 -7.24
C GLY A 118 20.34 5.22 -5.97
N THR A 119 20.63 6.51 -6.15
CA THR A 119 20.76 7.47 -5.05
C THR A 119 19.43 8.08 -4.65
N VAL A 120 19.24 8.36 -3.36
CA VAL A 120 18.05 9.04 -2.84
C VAL A 120 18.04 10.52 -3.24
N ASP A 121 16.88 11.04 -3.59
CA ASP A 121 16.64 12.47 -3.76
C ASP A 121 16.35 13.12 -2.39
N ASN A 122 17.26 14.00 -1.95
CA ASN A 122 17.17 14.62 -0.64
C ASN A 122 16.01 15.63 -0.52
N ALA A 123 15.63 16.29 -1.62
CA ALA A 123 14.55 17.27 -1.59
C ALA A 123 13.19 16.58 -1.35
N TYR A 124 12.94 15.46 -2.02
CA TYR A 124 11.77 14.64 -1.76
C TYR A 124 11.80 13.99 -0.37
N LEU A 125 12.97 13.57 0.11
CA LEU A 125 13.12 13.05 1.47
C LEU A 125 12.79 14.11 2.53
N GLU A 126 13.25 15.34 2.36
CA GLU A 126 12.95 16.45 3.25
C GLU A 126 11.44 16.73 3.28
N ARG A 127 10.80 16.86 2.10
CA ARG A 127 9.35 17.09 2.00
C ARG A 127 8.52 15.98 2.63
N PHE A 128 8.93 14.72 2.46
CA PHE A 128 8.27 13.59 3.12
C PHE A 128 8.47 13.65 4.64
N THR A 129 9.69 13.96 5.09
CA THR A 129 10.05 14.09 6.50
C THR A 129 9.27 15.20 7.18
N GLU A 130 9.15 16.37 6.54
CA GLU A 130 8.30 17.47 7.00
C GLU A 130 6.84 17.05 7.14
N ALA A 131 6.31 16.33 6.14
CA ALA A 131 4.94 15.85 6.17
C ALA A 131 4.69 14.89 7.35
N VAL A 132 5.57 13.92 7.60
CA VAL A 132 5.38 12.98 8.72
C VAL A 132 5.70 13.59 10.08
N ASN A 133 6.57 14.60 10.15
CA ASN A 133 6.87 15.33 11.40
C ASN A 133 5.80 16.36 11.77
N ASP A 134 4.95 16.75 10.81
CA ASP A 134 3.71 17.49 11.06
C ASP A 134 2.63 16.56 11.64
N ASP A 135 2.76 16.21 12.93
CA ASP A 135 1.81 15.38 13.70
C ASP A 135 1.50 14.02 13.04
N LEU A 136 2.53 13.31 12.55
CA LEU A 136 2.37 11.98 11.92
C LEU A 136 1.44 11.99 10.69
N ASN A 137 1.47 13.06 9.90
CA ASN A 137 0.61 13.22 8.72
C ASN A 137 1.05 12.35 7.53
N THR A 138 0.81 11.05 7.68
CA THR A 138 1.10 10.03 6.67
C THR A 138 0.28 10.21 5.38
N ALA A 139 -0.91 10.81 5.45
CA ALA A 139 -1.70 11.14 4.26
C ALA A 139 -0.98 12.15 3.37
N ARG A 140 -0.36 13.20 3.95
CA ARG A 140 0.52 14.12 3.21
C ARG A 140 1.80 13.43 2.74
N GLY A 141 2.37 12.54 3.56
CA GLY A 141 3.52 11.72 3.16
C GLY A 141 3.22 10.86 1.91
N LEU A 142 2.05 10.23 1.85
CA LEU A 142 1.60 9.50 0.66
C LEU A 142 1.44 10.42 -0.56
N ALA A 143 0.93 11.64 -0.38
CA ALA A 143 0.83 12.61 -1.47
C ALA A 143 2.22 12.95 -2.04
N VAL A 144 3.23 13.18 -1.19
CA VAL A 144 4.62 13.37 -1.62
C VAL A 144 5.15 12.15 -2.39
N GLY A 145 4.82 10.93 -1.95
CA GLY A 145 5.12 9.70 -2.67
C GLY A 145 4.51 9.67 -4.09
N TRP A 146 3.25 10.05 -4.23
CA TRP A 146 2.59 10.13 -5.55
C TRP A 146 3.16 11.21 -6.46
N GLU A 147 3.61 12.33 -5.90
CA GLU A 147 4.30 13.38 -6.66
C GLU A 147 5.68 12.89 -7.13
N LEU A 148 6.42 12.16 -6.29
CA LEU A 148 7.68 11.53 -6.68
C LEU A 148 7.51 10.60 -7.88
N LEU A 149 6.46 9.77 -7.88
CA LEU A 149 6.11 8.89 -9.01
C LEU A 149 5.95 9.67 -10.32
N LYS A 150 5.35 10.86 -10.25
CA LYS A 150 5.05 11.74 -11.42
C LYS A 150 6.20 12.66 -11.80
N SER A 151 7.29 12.69 -11.04
CA SER A 151 8.42 13.57 -11.31
C SER A 151 9.22 13.16 -12.55
N GLU A 152 10.05 14.06 -13.06
CA GLU A 152 10.98 13.79 -14.16
C GLU A 152 12.32 13.17 -13.69
N LEU A 153 12.40 12.74 -12.42
CA LEU A 153 13.60 12.10 -11.88
C LEU A 153 13.87 10.75 -12.54
N PRO A 154 15.14 10.31 -12.63
CA PRO A 154 15.45 8.96 -13.08
C PRO A 154 14.78 7.90 -12.21
N ASP A 155 14.33 6.81 -12.84
CA ASP A 155 13.61 5.71 -12.18
C ASP A 155 14.39 5.10 -11.01
N SER A 156 15.70 4.95 -11.13
CA SER A 156 16.57 4.45 -10.05
C SER A 156 16.57 5.39 -8.83
N VAL A 157 16.50 6.70 -9.04
CA VAL A 157 16.40 7.73 -7.98
C VAL A 157 15.01 7.70 -7.34
N LYS A 158 13.94 7.61 -8.14
CA LYS A 158 12.57 7.45 -7.65
C LYS A 158 12.44 6.21 -6.78
N LYS A 159 12.96 5.06 -7.22
CA LYS A 159 12.94 3.81 -6.46
C LYS A 159 13.67 3.94 -5.13
N ALA A 160 14.92 4.42 -5.14
CA ALA A 160 15.71 4.57 -3.92
C ALA A 160 15.00 5.49 -2.90
N THR A 161 14.42 6.59 -3.38
CA THR A 161 13.70 7.57 -2.55
C THR A 161 12.40 7.00 -1.99
N LEU A 162 11.59 6.35 -2.83
CA LEU A 162 10.33 5.72 -2.41
C LEU A 162 10.58 4.60 -1.39
N LEU A 163 11.66 3.84 -1.53
CA LEU A 163 12.04 2.83 -0.55
C LEU A 163 12.48 3.43 0.80
N GLN A 164 13.02 4.66 0.83
CA GLN A 164 13.22 5.37 2.11
C GLN A 164 11.89 5.77 2.74
N PHE A 165 10.91 6.24 1.96
CA PHE A 165 9.57 6.54 2.49
C PHE A 165 8.94 5.27 3.08
N ASP A 166 9.13 4.14 2.42
CA ASP A 166 8.57 2.86 2.83
C ASP A 166 9.09 2.34 4.17
N ARG A 167 10.25 2.83 4.65
CA ARG A 167 10.72 2.53 6.00
C ARG A 167 9.81 3.10 7.09
N VAL A 168 9.08 4.17 6.78
CA VAL A 168 8.04 4.75 7.66
C VAL A 168 6.66 4.19 7.32
N LEU A 169 6.33 4.10 6.03
CA LEU A 169 5.00 3.65 5.59
C LEU A 169 4.78 2.15 5.81
N GLY A 170 5.81 1.31 5.72
CA GLY A 170 5.76 -0.13 5.99
C GLY A 170 4.87 -0.91 5.03
N LEU A 171 4.88 -0.58 3.75
CA LEU A 171 4.10 -1.23 2.68
C LEU A 171 4.86 -2.37 2.00
N ARG A 172 6.13 -2.61 2.40
CA ARG A 172 7.00 -3.69 1.92
C ARG A 172 7.16 -3.67 0.40
N LEU A 173 7.39 -2.48 -0.15
CA LEU A 173 7.45 -2.25 -1.59
C LEU A 173 8.61 -3.01 -2.25
N ALA A 174 9.75 -3.12 -1.56
CA ALA A 174 10.93 -3.84 -2.06
C ALA A 174 10.72 -5.36 -2.17
N GLU A 175 9.78 -5.91 -1.40
CA GLU A 175 9.53 -7.35 -1.31
C GLU A 175 8.41 -7.80 -2.23
N TRP A 176 7.66 -6.85 -2.79
CA TRP A 176 6.56 -7.17 -3.68
C TRP A 176 7.08 -7.66 -5.03
N GLN A 177 6.44 -8.72 -5.51
CA GLN A 177 6.60 -9.22 -6.86
C GLN A 177 5.20 -9.33 -7.48
N PRO A 178 5.07 -9.11 -8.81
CA PRO A 178 3.83 -9.40 -9.49
C PRO A 178 3.49 -10.88 -9.27
N ALA A 179 2.20 -11.19 -9.13
CA ALA A 179 1.75 -12.57 -9.08
C ALA A 179 2.31 -13.32 -10.29
N ALA A 180 2.93 -14.47 -10.05
CA ALA A 180 3.50 -15.28 -11.12
C ALA A 180 2.36 -15.65 -12.07
N VAL A 181 2.36 -15.04 -13.25
CA VAL A 181 1.45 -15.44 -14.31
C VAL A 181 2.03 -16.72 -14.89
N THR A 182 1.45 -17.85 -14.53
CA THR A 182 1.66 -19.08 -15.30
C THR A 182 0.91 -18.93 -16.60
N ILE A 183 1.64 -18.61 -17.66
CA ILE A 183 1.11 -18.66 -19.03
C ILE A 183 1.08 -20.13 -19.43
N PRO A 184 -0.07 -20.70 -19.82
CA PRO A 184 -0.16 -22.08 -20.29
C PRO A 184 0.82 -22.33 -21.43
N ASP A 185 1.41 -23.53 -21.47
CA ASP A 185 2.37 -23.92 -22.53
C ASP A 185 1.78 -23.76 -23.94
N GLU A 186 0.46 -23.95 -24.09
CA GLU A 186 -0.25 -23.71 -25.35
C GLU A 186 -0.14 -22.25 -25.82
N VAL A 187 -0.29 -21.29 -24.90
CA VAL A 187 -0.18 -19.86 -25.21
C VAL A 187 1.27 -19.51 -25.55
N LEU A 188 2.23 -20.03 -24.79
CA LEU A 188 3.65 -19.83 -25.07
C LEU A 188 4.05 -20.41 -26.45
N GLU A 189 3.50 -21.56 -26.81
CA GLU A 189 3.74 -22.19 -28.09
C GLU A 189 3.20 -21.35 -29.26
N LYS A 190 1.96 -20.83 -29.14
CA LYS A 190 1.39 -19.91 -30.14
C LYS A 190 2.22 -18.64 -30.29
N VAL A 191 2.76 -18.12 -29.19
CA VAL A 191 3.65 -16.94 -29.21
C VAL A 191 4.96 -17.27 -29.93
N ARG A 192 5.57 -18.44 -29.69
CA ARG A 192 6.76 -18.90 -30.44
C ARG A 192 6.49 -19.04 -31.93
N GLN A 193 5.36 -19.66 -32.29
CA GLN A 193 4.94 -19.80 -33.68
C GLN A 193 4.72 -18.44 -34.35
N ARG A 194 4.18 -17.46 -33.60
CA ARG A 194 4.01 -16.09 -34.09
C ARG A 194 5.35 -15.42 -34.35
N GLU A 195 6.32 -15.55 -33.43
CA GLU A 195 7.66 -14.99 -33.64
C GLU A 195 8.34 -15.60 -34.87
N GLN A 196 8.19 -16.92 -35.08
CA GLN A 196 8.68 -17.56 -36.30
C GLN A 196 7.97 -17.04 -37.55
N ALA A 197 6.64 -16.88 -37.51
CA ALA A 197 5.87 -16.32 -38.63
C ALA A 197 6.32 -14.89 -38.98
N ARG A 198 6.63 -14.05 -37.98
CA ARG A 198 7.19 -12.71 -38.20
C ARG A 198 8.59 -12.75 -38.79
N ALA A 199 9.46 -13.64 -38.31
CA ALA A 199 10.79 -13.84 -38.87
C ALA A 199 10.74 -14.28 -40.34
N ASP A 200 9.78 -15.14 -40.68
CA ASP A 200 9.51 -15.61 -42.04
C ASP A 200 8.72 -14.59 -42.91
N LYS A 201 8.36 -13.42 -42.35
CA LYS A 201 7.52 -12.39 -43.00
C LYS A 201 6.11 -12.88 -43.38
N ARG A 202 5.59 -13.89 -42.69
CA ARG A 202 4.22 -14.40 -42.80
C ARG A 202 3.28 -13.61 -41.88
N TRP A 203 2.94 -12.39 -42.30
CA TRP A 203 2.20 -11.42 -41.47
C TRP A 203 0.77 -11.86 -41.13
N GLN A 204 0.06 -12.48 -42.08
CA GLN A 204 -1.30 -13.02 -41.84
C GLN A 204 -1.31 -14.14 -40.78
N ASP A 205 -0.32 -15.03 -40.81
CA ASP A 205 -0.18 -16.09 -39.82
C ASP A 205 0.11 -15.51 -38.43
N ALA A 206 0.97 -14.48 -38.37
CA ALA A 206 1.30 -13.80 -37.12
C ALA A 206 0.09 -13.07 -36.50
N ASP A 207 -0.76 -12.46 -37.33
CA ASP A 207 -2.00 -11.82 -36.88
C ASP A 207 -3.04 -12.85 -36.42
N THR A 208 -3.15 -13.99 -37.11
CA THR A 208 -4.03 -15.09 -36.72
C THR A 208 -3.63 -15.64 -35.35
N LEU A 209 -2.34 -15.93 -35.15
CA LEU A 209 -1.82 -16.42 -33.88
C LEU A 209 -1.97 -15.39 -32.74
N ARG A 210 -1.87 -14.09 -33.04
CA ARG A 210 -2.16 -13.03 -32.07
C ARG A 210 -3.62 -13.07 -31.63
N ALA A 211 -4.55 -13.22 -32.57
CA ALA A 211 -5.98 -13.31 -32.27
C ALA A 211 -6.33 -14.57 -31.46
N GLU A 212 -5.65 -15.69 -31.71
CA GLU A 212 -5.83 -16.92 -30.90
C GLU A 212 -5.34 -16.74 -29.46
N VAL A 213 -4.18 -16.11 -29.26
CA VAL A 213 -3.67 -15.78 -27.92
C VAL A 213 -4.61 -14.80 -27.20
N ASP A 214 -5.14 -13.83 -27.95
CA ASP A 214 -6.12 -12.84 -27.48
C ASP A 214 -7.43 -13.50 -27.02
N ALA A 215 -7.89 -14.54 -27.73
CA ALA A 215 -9.07 -15.34 -27.41
C ALA A 215 -8.86 -16.26 -26.19
N LEU A 216 -7.62 -16.70 -25.95
CA LEU A 216 -7.23 -17.45 -24.74
C LEU A 216 -7.12 -16.56 -23.49
N GLY A 217 -7.40 -15.25 -23.61
CA GLY A 217 -7.38 -14.32 -22.49
C GLY A 217 -5.99 -13.75 -22.18
N TYR A 218 -5.08 -13.71 -23.16
CA TYR A 218 -3.74 -13.15 -23.01
C TYR A 218 -3.50 -12.07 -24.06
N GLU A 219 -2.78 -11.00 -23.72
CA GLU A 219 -2.34 -9.99 -24.68
C GLU A 219 -0.83 -10.08 -24.96
N ILE A 220 -0.45 -9.83 -26.22
CA ILE A 220 0.94 -9.79 -26.67
C ILE A 220 1.36 -8.33 -26.88
N LYS A 221 2.29 -7.85 -26.06
CA LYS A 221 2.95 -6.54 -26.19
C LYS A 221 4.32 -6.70 -26.84
N ASP A 222 4.49 -6.16 -28.04
CA ASP A 222 5.78 -6.15 -28.72
C ASP A 222 6.70 -5.10 -28.08
N THR A 223 7.92 -5.51 -27.71
CA THR A 223 8.96 -4.61 -27.16
C THR A 223 10.25 -4.74 -27.99
N PRO A 224 11.20 -3.79 -27.91
CA PRO A 224 12.47 -3.89 -28.62
C PRO A 224 13.30 -5.12 -28.25
N THR A 225 13.07 -5.71 -27.08
CA THR A 225 13.76 -6.91 -26.58
C THR A 225 12.97 -8.21 -26.82
N GLY A 226 11.79 -8.14 -27.47
CA GLY A 226 10.95 -9.29 -27.80
C GLY A 226 9.48 -9.09 -27.44
N SER A 227 8.66 -10.10 -27.74
CA SER A 227 7.24 -10.11 -27.37
C SER A 227 7.05 -10.49 -25.90
N GLN A 228 6.37 -9.63 -25.14
CA GLN A 228 5.92 -9.91 -23.78
C GLN A 228 4.45 -10.33 -23.81
N VAL A 229 4.11 -11.36 -23.04
CA VAL A 229 2.76 -11.90 -22.94
C VAL A 229 2.28 -11.72 -21.51
N LYS A 230 1.05 -11.25 -21.33
CA LYS A 230 0.40 -11.17 -20.01
C LYS A 230 -1.08 -11.51 -20.13
N PRO A 231 -1.76 -11.91 -19.03
CA PRO A 231 -3.19 -12.13 -19.04
C PRO A 231 -3.89 -10.80 -19.34
N LYS A 232 -5.02 -10.86 -20.03
CA LYS A 232 -5.94 -9.75 -20.09
C LYS A 232 -6.50 -9.51 -18.69
N SER A 233 -6.27 -8.30 -18.20
CA SER A 233 -6.91 -7.75 -17.01
C SER A 233 -8.37 -7.38 -17.27
#